data_AF-A0A8S9UEI0-F1
#
_entry.id   AF-A0A8S9UEI0-F1
#
_cell.length_a   1.000
_cell.length_b   1.000
_cell.length_c   1.000
_cell.angle_alpha   90.00
_cell.angle_beta   90.00
_cell.angle_gamma   90.00
#
_symmetry.space_group_name_H-M   'P 1'
#
loop_
_entity.id
_entity.type
_entity.pdbx_description
1 polymer ?
#
loop_
_entity_poly.entity_id
_entity_poly.type
_entity_poly.pdbx_seq_one_letter_code
_entity_poly.pdbx_strand_id
1 'polypeptide(L)'
;MASVPVTSSAILPPWITDISHAKLVQWKKERREYEDAISARCAISGEDKAKAMMTVKSTFDHQLLKMMCNEIDKIVNTVKNGDIGNIDALFDEELRMDLGEDDVKARVVNYFP
;
A
#
# COMPACT_ATOMS: atom_id res chain seq x y z
N MET A 1 19.14 10.04 -50.91
CA MET A 1 18.39 9.17 -49.98
C MET A 1 17.66 10.07 -48.99
N ALA A 2 16.37 10.34 -49.22
CA ALA A 2 15.59 11.15 -48.30
C ALA A 2 15.32 10.32 -47.03
N SER A 3 15.88 10.75 -45.90
CA SER A 3 15.55 10.17 -44.59
C SER A 3 14.09 10.53 -44.30
N VAL A 4 13.21 9.55 -44.36
CA VAL A 4 11.82 9.72 -43.93
C VAL A 4 11.87 10.03 -42.43
N PRO A 5 11.24 11.12 -41.95
CA PRO A 5 11.15 11.35 -40.52
C PRO A 5 10.31 10.23 -39.95
N VAL A 6 10.91 9.37 -39.12
CA VAL A 6 10.14 8.45 -38.29
C VAL A 6 9.26 9.33 -37.42
N THR A 7 7.97 9.42 -37.73
CA THR A 7 6.99 10.04 -36.85
C THR A 7 6.99 9.23 -35.58
N SER A 8 7.74 9.69 -34.57
CA SER A 8 7.83 9.05 -33.26
C SER A 8 6.46 9.19 -32.60
N SER A 9 5.58 8.22 -32.83
CA SER A 9 4.37 8.08 -32.03
C SER A 9 4.81 7.99 -30.57
N ALA A 10 4.34 8.91 -29.74
CA ALA A 10 4.70 8.94 -28.33
C ALA A 10 4.30 7.60 -27.69
N ILE A 11 5.29 6.86 -27.17
CA ILE A 11 5.06 5.64 -26.40
C ILE A 11 4.50 6.07 -25.04
N LEU A 12 3.21 5.83 -24.81
CA LEU A 12 2.50 6.24 -23.60
C LEU A 12 2.45 5.09 -22.58
N PRO A 13 2.58 5.38 -21.27
CA PRO A 13 2.42 4.36 -20.25
C PRO A 13 0.95 3.99 -20.05
N PRO A 14 0.67 2.77 -19.56
CA PRO A 14 -0.65 2.43 -19.06
C PRO A 14 -0.91 3.15 -17.74
N TRP A 15 -2.07 3.80 -17.63
CA TRP A 15 -2.50 4.50 -16.42
C TRP A 15 -3.14 3.55 -15.42
N ILE A 16 -2.92 3.78 -14.14
CA ILE A 16 -3.54 3.03 -13.05
C ILE A 16 -4.76 3.81 -12.56
N THR A 17 -5.94 3.40 -13.02
CA THR A 17 -7.24 4.01 -12.66
C THR A 17 -8.08 3.11 -11.76
N ASP A 18 -7.67 1.86 -11.55
CA ASP A 18 -8.38 0.84 -10.80
C ASP A 18 -7.36 -0.14 -10.19
N ILE A 19 -7.56 -0.51 -8.92
CA ILE A 19 -6.67 -1.40 -8.14
C ILE A 19 -7.26 -2.80 -7.92
N SER A 20 -8.36 -3.15 -8.59
CA SER A 20 -8.88 -4.51 -8.60
C SER A 20 -7.84 -5.46 -9.20
N HIS A 21 -7.85 -6.70 -8.71
CA HIS A 21 -6.86 -7.72 -9.11
C HIS A 21 -6.78 -7.89 -10.64
N ALA A 22 -7.93 -7.96 -11.33
CA ALA A 22 -7.98 -8.12 -12.78
C ALA A 22 -7.32 -6.94 -13.52
N LYS A 23 -7.59 -5.70 -13.08
CA LYS A 23 -7.00 -4.50 -13.67
C LYS A 23 -5.51 -4.38 -13.41
N LEU A 24 -5.05 -4.75 -12.22
CA LEU A 24 -3.61 -4.78 -11.90
C LEU A 24 -2.85 -5.85 -12.69
N VAL A 25 -3.44 -7.02 -12.91
CA VAL A 25 -2.84 -8.07 -13.76
C VAL A 25 -2.72 -7.58 -15.21
N GLN A 26 -3.78 -6.96 -15.74
CA GLN A 26 -3.75 -6.36 -17.08
C GLN A 26 -2.69 -5.26 -17.17
N TRP A 27 -2.71 -4.30 -16.24
CA TRP A 27 -1.74 -3.20 -16.19
C TRP A 27 -0.31 -3.71 -16.14
N LYS A 28 -0.01 -4.76 -15.36
CA LYS A 28 1.33 -5.35 -15.28
C LYS A 28 1.83 -5.89 -16.61
N LYS A 29 0.93 -6.45 -17.44
CA LYS A 29 1.26 -6.92 -18.78
C LYS A 29 1.55 -5.72 -19.70
N GLU A 30 0.63 -4.76 -19.77
CA GLU A 30 0.77 -3.56 -20.59
C GLU A 30 2.01 -2.73 -20.20
N ARG A 31 2.33 -2.69 -18.90
CA ARG A 31 3.49 -1.98 -18.38
C ARG A 31 4.79 -2.60 -18.88
N ARG A 32 4.87 -3.93 -18.97
CA ARG A 32 6.04 -4.62 -19.54
C ARG A 32 6.22 -4.26 -21.01
N GLU A 33 5.14 -4.29 -21.79
CA GLU A 33 5.16 -3.93 -23.22
C GLU A 33 5.63 -2.48 -23.42
N TYR A 34 5.14 -1.56 -22.58
CA TYR A 34 5.61 -0.18 -22.54
C TYR A 34 7.12 -0.07 -22.23
N GLU A 35 7.60 -0.78 -21.21
CA GLU A 35 9.01 -0.73 -20.80
C GLU A 35 9.95 -1.31 -21.87
N ASP A 36 9.53 -2.37 -22.56
CA ASP A 36 10.27 -2.96 -23.68
C ASP A 36 10.32 -1.98 -24.87
N ALA A 37 9.20 -1.33 -25.19
CA ALA A 37 9.13 -0.34 -26.26
C ALA A 37 10.01 0.88 -25.98
N ILE A 38 9.99 1.43 -24.75
CA ILE A 38 10.89 2.51 -24.33
C ILE A 38 12.35 2.07 -24.41
N SER A 39 12.66 0.85 -23.97
CA SER A 39 14.03 0.31 -24.02
C SER A 39 14.56 0.20 -25.45
N ALA A 40 13.73 -0.31 -26.37
CA ALA A 40 14.08 -0.40 -27.80
C ALA A 40 14.30 1.00 -28.41
N ARG A 41 13.44 1.98 -28.08
CA ARG A 41 13.60 3.36 -28.54
C ARG A 41 14.91 3.98 -28.03
N CYS A 42 15.18 3.86 -26.73
CA CYS A 42 16.40 4.37 -26.11
C CYS A 42 17.67 3.75 -26.70
N ALA A 43 17.64 2.47 -27.05
CA ALA A 43 18.77 1.80 -27.72
C ALA A 43 19.08 2.40 -29.10
N ILE A 44 18.08 2.93 -29.80
CA ILE A 44 18.22 3.58 -31.11
C ILE A 44 18.60 5.05 -30.97
N SER A 45 17.96 5.78 -30.05
CA SER A 45 18.16 7.23 -29.89
C SER A 45 19.37 7.61 -29.01
N GLY A 46 19.86 6.68 -28.18
CA GLY A 46 20.85 6.98 -27.14
C GLY A 46 20.28 7.75 -25.94
N GLU A 47 18.95 7.90 -25.85
CA GLU A 47 18.30 8.53 -24.69
C GLU A 47 18.53 7.72 -23.42
N ASP A 48 18.75 8.41 -22.31
CA ASP A 48 18.77 7.79 -20.99
C ASP A 48 17.41 7.16 -20.67
N LYS A 49 17.41 5.84 -20.44
CA LYS A 49 16.18 5.07 -20.19
C LYS A 49 15.44 5.54 -18.95
N ALA A 50 16.15 5.93 -17.89
CA ALA A 50 15.52 6.37 -16.64
C ALA A 50 14.79 7.72 -16.82
N LYS A 51 15.33 8.61 -17.65
CA LYS A 51 14.67 9.88 -18.03
C LYS A 51 13.53 9.67 -19.03
N ALA A 52 13.65 8.69 -19.92
CA ALA A 52 12.63 8.39 -20.93
C ALA A 52 11.39 7.68 -20.35
N MET A 53 11.54 6.98 -19.23
CA MET A 53 10.49 6.16 -18.63
C MET A 53 9.66 6.96 -17.62
N MET A 54 8.34 6.93 -17.79
CA MET A 54 7.44 7.49 -16.78
C MET A 54 7.35 6.56 -15.57
N THR A 55 7.48 7.12 -14.37
CA THR A 55 7.40 6.35 -13.13
C THR A 55 5.99 5.80 -12.90
N VAL A 56 5.89 4.69 -12.17
CA VAL A 56 4.60 4.14 -11.76
C VAL A 56 3.77 5.18 -10.99
N LYS A 57 4.40 5.92 -10.07
CA LYS A 57 3.76 7.00 -9.29
C LYS A 57 3.13 8.07 -10.18
N SER A 58 3.83 8.52 -11.22
CA SER A 58 3.32 9.56 -12.12
C SER A 58 2.20 9.08 -13.06
N THR A 59 1.98 7.77 -13.15
CA THR A 59 0.95 7.16 -14.00
C THR A 59 -0.26 6.68 -13.20
N PHE A 60 -0.34 7.01 -11.91
CA PHE A 60 -1.55 6.80 -11.12
C PHE A 60 -2.56 7.91 -11.38
N ASP A 61 -3.85 7.54 -11.39
CA ASP A 61 -4.90 8.51 -11.16
C ASP A 61 -4.68 9.23 -9.82
N HIS A 62 -4.77 10.56 -9.84
CA HIS A 62 -4.44 11.38 -8.69
C HIS A 62 -5.41 11.16 -7.52
N GLN A 63 -6.70 10.97 -7.79
CA GLN A 63 -7.69 10.76 -6.73
C GLN A 63 -7.54 9.38 -6.11
N LEU A 64 -7.29 8.36 -6.93
CA LEU A 64 -7.00 7.01 -6.47
C LEU A 64 -5.76 6.96 -5.59
N LEU A 65 -4.65 7.57 -6.03
CA LEU A 65 -3.42 7.62 -5.24
C LEU A 65 -3.63 8.33 -3.90
N LYS A 66 -4.35 9.47 -3.91
CA LYS A 66 -4.68 10.22 -2.70
C LYS A 66 -5.52 9.39 -1.72
N MET A 67 -6.53 8.67 -2.22
CA MET A 67 -7.36 7.78 -1.41
C MET A 67 -6.52 6.68 -0.75
N MET A 68 -5.64 6.03 -1.50
CA MET A 68 -4.75 4.99 -0.94
C MET A 68 -3.81 5.55 0.14
N CYS A 69 -3.19 6.71 -0.08
CA CYS A 69 -2.33 7.34 0.92
C CYS A 69 -3.10 7.65 2.21
N ASN A 70 -4.31 8.19 2.10
CA ASN A 70 -5.14 8.49 3.27
C ASN A 70 -5.48 7.22 4.09
N GLU A 71 -5.81 6.10 3.43
CA GLU A 71 -6.09 4.84 4.14
C GLU A 71 -4.86 4.29 4.85
N ILE A 72 -3.67 4.39 4.22
CA ILE A 72 -2.40 4.03 4.86
C ILE A 72 -2.14 4.90 6.10
N ASP A 73 -2.33 6.20 6.00
CA ASP A 73 -2.14 7.13 7.12
C ASP A 73 -3.09 6.80 8.28
N LYS A 74 -4.36 6.46 8.00
CA LYS A 74 -5.29 6.00 9.02
C LYS A 74 -4.77 4.76 9.73
N ILE A 75 -4.34 3.73 8.99
CA ILE A 75 -3.82 2.48 9.57
C ILE A 75 -2.61 2.77 10.46
N VAL A 76 -1.66 3.56 9.97
CA VAL A 76 -0.44 3.91 10.72
C VAL A 76 -0.78 4.66 12.01
N ASN A 77 -1.74 5.58 11.97
CA ASN A 77 -2.15 6.35 13.15
C ASN A 77 -2.99 5.51 14.12
N THR A 78 -3.84 4.61 13.64
CA THR A 78 -4.63 3.70 14.51
C THR A 78 -3.74 2.66 15.20
N VAL A 79 -2.74 2.10 14.52
CA VAL A 79 -1.81 1.14 15.16
C VAL A 79 -0.93 1.83 16.22
N LYS A 80 -0.57 3.10 16.01
CA LYS A 80 0.20 3.89 16.98
C LYS A 80 -0.63 4.42 18.15
N ASN A 81 -1.91 4.69 17.94
CA ASN A 81 -2.84 5.20 18.96
C ASN A 81 -3.76 4.10 19.52
N GLY A 82 -3.53 2.84 19.16
CA GLY A 82 -4.07 1.70 19.89
C GLY A 82 -3.35 1.62 21.22
N ASP A 83 -3.60 2.59 22.09
CA ASP A 83 -3.24 2.55 23.50
C ASP A 83 -3.87 1.27 24.05
N ILE A 84 -3.07 0.21 24.14
CA ILE A 84 -3.30 -0.80 25.14
C ILE A 84 -3.02 -0.04 26.43
N GLY A 85 -4.08 0.53 27.01
CA GLY A 85 -3.99 1.25 28.28
C GLY A 85 -3.22 0.40 29.29
N ASN A 86 -2.54 1.05 30.24
CA ASN A 86 -1.70 0.34 31.20
C ASN A 86 -2.51 -0.80 31.86
N ILE A 87 -2.22 -2.04 31.44
CA ILE A 87 -2.98 -3.22 31.84
C ILE A 87 -2.85 -3.40 33.35
N ASP A 88 -1.68 -3.10 33.92
CA ASP A 88 -1.47 -3.20 35.36
C ASP A 88 -2.39 -2.22 36.10
N ALA A 89 -2.53 -0.98 35.61
CA ALA A 89 -3.44 0.01 36.20
C ALA A 89 -4.92 -0.39 36.05
N LEU A 90 -5.31 -0.96 34.90
CA LEU A 90 -6.65 -1.49 34.68
C LEU A 90 -6.97 -2.66 35.60
N PHE A 91 -6.02 -3.58 35.78
CA PHE A 91 -6.18 -4.70 36.72
C PHE A 91 -6.25 -4.19 38.17
N ASP A 92 -5.41 -3.24 38.56
CA ASP A 92 -5.46 -2.64 39.90
C ASP A 92 -6.80 -1.93 40.18
N GLU A 93 -7.38 -1.26 39.18
CA GLU A 93 -8.65 -0.54 39.32
C GLU A 93 -9.89 -1.45 39.24
N GLU A 94 -9.91 -2.41 38.31
CA GLU A 94 -11.11 -3.18 37.97
C GLU A 94 -11.15 -4.61 38.53
N LEU A 95 -10.02 -5.18 38.97
CA LEU A 95 -9.99 -6.55 39.51
C LEU A 95 -10.63 -6.60 40.90
N ARG A 96 -11.90 -7.01 40.95
CA ARG A 96 -12.65 -7.25 42.20
C ARG A 96 -12.49 -8.67 42.78
N MET A 97 -11.51 -9.43 42.28
CA MET A 97 -11.29 -10.81 42.69
C MET A 97 -10.56 -10.85 44.04
N ASP A 98 -11.05 -11.65 44.98
CA ASP A 98 -10.39 -11.81 46.28
C ASP A 98 -9.12 -12.65 46.14
N LEU A 99 -7.96 -11.99 46.10
CA LEU A 99 -6.65 -12.64 45.99
C LEU A 99 -6.17 -13.29 47.30
N GLY A 100 -6.87 -13.07 48.41
CA GLY A 100 -6.60 -13.73 49.70
C GLY A 100 -7.09 -15.18 49.76
N GLU A 101 -8.06 -15.55 48.92
CA GLU A 101 -8.52 -16.93 48.75
C GLU A 101 -7.50 -17.74 47.96
N ASP A 102 -6.90 -18.73 48.61
CA ASP A 102 -5.86 -19.60 48.08
C ASP A 102 -6.39 -20.69 47.13
N ASP A 103 -7.66 -21.09 47.26
CA ASP A 103 -8.31 -21.94 46.26
C ASP A 103 -8.72 -21.12 45.01
N VAL A 104 -7.93 -21.26 43.96
CA VAL A 104 -8.15 -20.60 42.66
C VAL A 104 -9.55 -20.85 42.10
N LYS A 105 -10.12 -22.06 42.29
CA LYS A 105 -11.45 -22.37 41.79
C LYS A 105 -12.54 -21.66 42.59
N ALA A 106 -12.43 -21.65 43.91
CA ALA A 106 -13.35 -20.92 44.78
C ALA A 106 -13.32 -19.42 44.46
N ARG A 107 -12.11 -18.88 44.29
CA ARG A 107 -11.88 -17.48 43.92
C ARG A 107 -12.55 -17.08 42.60
N VAL A 108 -12.45 -17.92 41.56
CA VAL A 108 -13.11 -17.68 40.27
C VAL A 108 -14.63 -17.78 40.38
N VAL A 109 -15.14 -18.77 41.13
CA VAL A 109 -16.59 -18.95 41.33
C VAL A 109 -17.21 -17.77 42.08
N ASN A 110 -16.53 -17.23 43.10
CA ASN A 110 -17.04 -16.10 43.88
C ASN A 110 -16.99 -14.76 43.11
N TYR A 111 -16.16 -14.66 42.08
CA TYR A 111 -16.02 -13.44 41.28
C TYR A 111 -17.16 -13.26 40.27
N PHE A 112 -17.70 -14.35 39.73
CA PHE A 112 -18.83 -14.31 38.78
C PHE A 112 -20.13 -14.71 39.51
N PRO A 113 -21.08 -13.79 39.72
CA PRO A 113 -22.34 -14.08 40.41
C PRO A 113 -23.23 -15.09 39.67
#